data_AF-A0A7U1HRV3-F1
#
_entry.id   AF-A0A7U1HRV3-F1
#
_cell.length_a   1.000
_cell.length_b   1.000
_cell.length_c   1.000
_cell.angle_alpha   90.00
_cell.angle_beta   90.00
_cell.angle_gamma   90.00
#
_symmetry.space_group_name_H-M   'P 1'
#
loop_
_entity.id
_entity.type
_entity.pdbx_description
1 polymer ?
#
loop_
_entity_poly.entity_id
_entity_poly.type
_entity_poly.pdbx_seq_one_letter_code
_entity_poly.pdbx_strand_id
1 'polypeptide(L)'
;MEFKDDLIKQVGSIERLYAQIIMDTRDELQAFIQACSVLNCENVCPVTLSTKPERKFINGRKVQPPEKNKRPSYTYKVLQLSETKVQSNHTGTGKSGGTKRMHLRRGHIRRKNNKLIWIRPAMINANSRAGIVDKDYQINIRKEENKP
;
A
#
# COMPACT_ATOMS: atom_id res chain seq x y z
N MET A 1 17.18 -9.20 39.55
CA MET A 1 17.58 -9.94 38.34
C MET A 1 17.20 -9.03 37.18
N GLU A 2 18.16 -8.55 36.38
CA GLU A 2 17.83 -7.67 35.26
C GLU A 2 17.10 -8.46 34.18
N PHE A 3 16.09 -7.84 33.56
CA PHE A 3 15.31 -8.43 32.47
C PHE A 3 16.18 -8.97 31.33
N LYS A 4 17.31 -8.31 31.07
CA LYS A 4 18.33 -8.74 30.10
C LYS A 4 18.93 -10.10 30.46
N ASP A 5 19.24 -10.35 31.74
CA ASP A 5 19.87 -11.59 32.19
C ASP A 5 18.93 -12.79 32.02
N ASP A 6 17.62 -12.58 32.22
CA ASP A 6 16.61 -13.61 32.03
C ASP A 6 16.41 -13.96 30.56
N LEU A 7 16.43 -12.95 29.67
CA LEU A 7 16.40 -13.15 28.22
C LEU A 7 17.66 -13.85 27.69
N ILE A 8 18.83 -13.50 28.22
CA ILE A 8 20.09 -14.17 27.86
C ILE A 8 20.04 -15.64 28.29
N LYS A 9 19.49 -15.96 29.46
CA LYS A 9 19.28 -17.35 29.90
C LYS A 9 18.33 -18.13 28.99
N GLN A 10 17.27 -17.50 28.48
CA GLN A 10 16.33 -18.14 27.55
C GLN A 10 16.92 -18.39 26.16
N VAL A 11 17.65 -17.42 25.62
CA VAL A 11 18.16 -17.44 24.24
C VAL A 11 19.57 -18.06 24.13
N GLY A 12 20.27 -18.16 25.26
CA GLY A 12 21.56 -18.86 25.42
C GLY A 12 22.80 -18.07 24.97
N SER A 13 22.63 -16.93 24.28
CA SER A 13 23.73 -16.03 23.93
C SER A 13 23.21 -14.61 23.70
N ILE A 14 24.04 -13.62 24.06
CA ILE A 14 23.80 -12.20 23.81
C ILE A 14 23.66 -11.91 22.31
N GLU A 15 24.47 -12.54 21.46
CA GLU A 15 24.44 -12.33 20.01
C GLU A 15 23.12 -12.79 19.40
N ARG A 16 22.60 -13.93 19.87
CA ARG A 16 21.29 -14.45 19.45
C ARG A 16 20.15 -13.57 19.92
N LEU A 17 20.24 -13.04 21.15
CA LEU A 17 19.25 -12.09 21.66
C LEU A 17 19.20 -10.83 20.80
N TYR A 18 20.35 -10.26 20.45
CA TYR A 18 20.40 -9.11 19.53
C TYR A 18 19.87 -9.45 18.13
N ALA A 19 20.24 -10.60 17.57
CA ALA A 19 19.74 -11.03 16.27
C ALA A 19 18.21 -11.19 16.27
N GLN A 20 17.64 -11.77 17.34
CA GLN A 20 16.21 -11.92 17.50
C GLN A 20 15.50 -10.57 17.59
N ILE A 21 15.98 -9.66 18.45
CA ILE A 21 15.43 -8.31 18.56
C ILE A 21 15.45 -7.58 17.21
N ILE A 22 16.54 -7.72 16.45
CA ILE A 22 16.66 -7.09 15.12
C ILE A 22 15.65 -7.69 14.13
N MET A 23 15.46 -9.01 14.14
CA MET A 23 14.48 -9.67 13.26
C MET A 23 13.05 -9.28 13.64
N ASP A 24 12.74 -9.27 14.93
CA ASP A 24 11.41 -8.95 15.45
C ASP A 24 11.03 -7.50 15.18
N THR A 25 11.97 -6.55 15.30
CA THR A 25 11.71 -5.11 15.08
C THR A 25 11.80 -4.67 13.62
N ARG A 26 12.19 -5.57 12.72
CA ARG A 26 12.50 -5.24 11.33
C ARG A 26 11.27 -4.71 10.60
N ASP A 27 10.12 -5.35 10.78
CA ASP A 27 8.91 -5.02 10.04
C ASP A 27 8.32 -3.67 10.49
N GLU A 28 8.43 -3.34 11.78
CA GLU A 28 8.04 -2.05 12.34
C GLU A 28 8.93 -0.93 11.81
N LEU A 29 10.25 -1.14 11.81
CA LEU A 29 11.21 -0.18 11.25
C LEU A 29 10.98 0.02 9.75
N GLN A 30 10.74 -1.06 9.02
CA GLN A 30 10.42 -1.04 7.61
C GLN A 30 9.12 -0.25 7.36
N ALA A 31 8.07 -0.49 8.13
CA ALA A 31 6.79 0.22 8.02
C ALA A 31 6.96 1.72 8.32
N PHE A 32 7.74 2.07 9.35
CA PHE A 32 8.06 3.46 9.69
C PHE A 32 8.80 4.18 8.56
N ILE A 33 9.88 3.58 8.04
CA ILE A 33 10.66 4.14 6.93
C ILE A 33 9.79 4.31 5.68
N GLN A 34 8.93 3.33 5.38
CA GLN A 34 7.99 3.42 4.28
C GLN A 34 7.01 4.58 4.48
N ALA A 35 6.44 4.75 5.67
CA ALA A 35 5.54 5.86 5.99
C ALA A 35 6.23 7.22 5.78
N CYS A 36 7.45 7.40 6.31
CA CYS A 36 8.24 8.62 6.08
C CYS A 36 8.49 8.87 4.59
N SER A 37 8.76 7.81 3.82
CA SER A 37 8.99 7.90 2.38
C SER A 37 7.73 8.35 1.62
N VAL A 38 6.55 7.89 2.03
CA VAL A 38 5.27 8.34 1.47
C VAL A 38 5.00 9.80 1.81
N LEU A 39 5.22 10.20 3.07
CA LEU A 39 5.00 11.58 3.52
C LEU A 39 5.93 12.58 2.79
N ASN A 40 7.13 12.15 2.43
CA ASN A 40 8.09 12.97 1.69
C ASN A 40 7.80 13.04 0.17
N CYS A 41 6.80 12.32 -0.34
CA CYS A 41 6.41 12.43 -1.74
C CYS A 41 5.76 13.79 -2.01
N GLU A 42 6.24 14.50 -3.04
CA GLU A 42 5.77 15.85 -3.38
C GLU A 42 4.27 15.89 -3.69
N ASN A 43 3.74 14.81 -4.26
CA ASN A 43 2.34 14.70 -4.63
C ASN A 43 1.46 14.18 -3.50
N VAL A 44 1.95 14.00 -2.28
CA VAL A 44 1.14 13.65 -1.11
C VAL A 44 0.89 14.93 -0.30
N CYS A 45 -0.37 15.35 -0.21
CA CYS A 45 -0.73 16.60 0.44
C CYS A 45 -1.78 16.36 1.54
N PRO A 46 -1.66 17.01 2.70
CA PRO A 46 -2.73 17.02 3.69
C PRO A 46 -3.91 17.85 3.16
N VAL A 47 -5.09 17.24 3.10
CA VAL A 47 -6.35 17.87 2.73
C VAL A 47 -7.26 17.84 3.93
N THR A 48 -7.80 18.99 4.27
CA THR A 48 -8.82 19.13 5.32
C THR A 48 -10.19 18.85 4.72
N LEU A 49 -10.88 17.82 5.22
CA LEU A 49 -12.26 17.52 4.85
C LEU A 49 -13.22 18.28 5.77
N SER A 50 -14.24 18.89 5.17
CA SER A 50 -15.29 19.61 5.90
C SER A 50 -16.20 18.66 6.71
N THR A 51 -16.22 17.39 6.35
CA THR A 51 -17.00 16.33 6.99
C THR A 51 -16.17 15.05 7.09
N LYS A 52 -16.43 14.24 8.11
CA LYS A 52 -15.84 12.90 8.22
C LYS A 52 -16.25 12.08 6.99
N PRO A 53 -15.35 11.33 6.35
CA PRO A 53 -15.74 10.42 5.27
C PRO A 53 -16.65 9.33 5.84
N GLU A 54 -17.94 9.42 5.54
CA GLU A 54 -18.92 8.39 5.85
C GLU A 54 -18.90 7.29 4.79
N ARG A 55 -19.20 6.06 5.20
CA ARG A 55 -19.37 4.96 4.25
C ARG A 55 -20.49 5.33 3.29
N LYS A 56 -20.17 5.41 1.99
CA LYS A 56 -21.17 5.72 0.96
C LYS A 56 -22.30 4.68 0.92
N PHE A 57 -22.01 3.46 1.37
CA PHE A 57 -22.95 2.35 1.45
C PHE A 57 -22.84 1.62 2.79
N ILE A 58 -23.99 1.33 3.39
CA ILE A 58 -24.13 0.43 4.54
C ILE A 58 -25.18 -0.61 4.15
N ASN A 59 -24.83 -1.90 4.23
CA ASN A 59 -25.72 -3.02 3.85
C ASN A 59 -26.37 -2.85 2.46
N GLY A 60 -25.60 -2.39 1.47
CA GLY A 60 -26.06 -2.17 0.10
C GLY A 60 -26.92 -0.91 -0.10
N ARG A 61 -27.27 -0.17 0.95
CA ARG A 61 -28.04 1.08 0.85
C ARG A 61 -27.13 2.30 0.89
N LYS A 62 -27.38 3.24 -0.01
CA LYS A 62 -26.66 4.51 -0.06
C LYS A 62 -26.99 5.32 1.20
N VAL A 63 -25.96 5.68 1.96
CA VAL A 63 -26.12 6.54 3.14
C VAL A 63 -26.45 7.96 2.64
N GLN A 64 -27.52 8.54 3.18
CA GLN A 64 -27.87 9.92 2.84
C GLN A 64 -26.81 10.86 3.41
N PRO A 65 -26.38 11.88 2.65
CA PRO A 65 -25.43 12.85 3.17
C PRO A 65 -25.97 13.51 4.45
N PRO A 66 -25.13 13.71 5.47
CA PRO A 66 -25.56 14.42 6.67
C PRO A 66 -26.00 15.85 6.32
N GLU A 67 -27.03 16.35 7.00
CA GLU A 67 -27.54 17.70 6.82
C GLU A 67 -26.46 18.75 7.07
N LYS A 68 -26.46 19.83 6.26
CA LYS A 68 -25.42 20.89 6.26
C LYS A 68 -25.17 21.55 7.63
N ASN A 69 -26.11 21.44 8.56
CA ASN A 69 -26.05 22.06 9.89
C ASN A 69 -25.34 21.20 10.95
N LYS A 70 -25.04 19.93 10.67
CA LYS A 70 -24.23 19.06 11.53
C LYS A 70 -22.77 19.06 11.08
N ARG A 71 -22.11 20.21 11.17
CA ARG A 71 -20.64 20.25 10.98
C ARG A 71 -19.99 19.56 12.18
N PRO A 72 -19.07 18.61 11.97
CA PRO A 72 -18.34 18.02 13.09
C PRO A 72 -17.53 19.12 13.79
N SER A 73 -17.57 19.13 15.13
CA SER A 73 -16.79 20.06 15.95
C SER A 73 -15.26 19.90 15.75
N TYR A 74 -14.82 18.80 15.14
CA TYR A 74 -13.43 18.52 14.84
C TYR A 74 -13.12 18.56 13.34
N THR A 75 -11.91 19.03 13.03
CA THR A 75 -11.38 19.09 11.67
C THR A 75 -10.77 17.74 11.29
N TYR A 76 -11.25 17.11 10.22
CA TYR A 76 -10.71 15.83 9.75
C TYR A 76 -9.69 16.04 8.63
N LYS A 77 -8.41 15.73 8.87
CA LYS A 77 -7.33 15.85 7.88
C LYS A 77 -7.00 14.48 7.30
N VAL A 78 -6.91 14.39 5.98
CA VAL A 78 -6.48 13.19 5.24
C VAL A 78 -5.28 13.49 4.38
N LEU A 79 -4.44 12.49 4.13
CA LEU A 79 -3.41 12.59 3.10
C LEU A 79 -4.01 12.19 1.77
N GLN A 80 -4.01 13.12 0.82
CA GLN A 80 -4.53 12.91 -0.52
C GLN A 80 -3.38 13.04 -1.53
N LEU A 81 -3.38 12.15 -2.51
CA LEU A 81 -2.50 12.31 -3.67
C LEU A 81 -3.03 13.48 -4.53
N SER A 82 -2.17 14.44 -4.88
CA SER A 82 -2.54 15.56 -5.73
C SER A 82 -3.12 15.07 -7.06
N GLU A 83 -4.17 15.73 -7.52
CA GLU A 83 -4.81 15.39 -8.79
C GLU A 83 -3.86 15.69 -9.93
N THR A 84 -3.23 14.65 -10.48
CA THR A 84 -2.67 14.77 -11.81
C THR A 84 -3.86 14.73 -12.76
N LYS A 85 -4.35 15.91 -13.16
CA LYS A 85 -5.23 16.03 -14.32
C LYS A 85 -4.59 15.26 -15.47
N VAL A 86 -5.39 14.38 -16.05
CA VAL A 86 -5.56 14.07 -17.48
C VAL A 86 -5.93 12.58 -17.51
N GLN A 87 -7.22 12.30 -17.72
CA GLN A 87 -7.58 11.12 -18.50
C GLN A 87 -6.82 11.27 -19.80
N SER A 88 -5.66 10.63 -19.90
CA SER A 88 -4.97 10.56 -21.15
C SER A 88 -5.84 9.69 -22.02
N ASN A 89 -6.63 10.31 -22.89
CA ASN A 89 -7.12 9.69 -24.11
C ASN A 89 -5.88 9.33 -24.94
N HIS A 90 -5.09 8.37 -24.48
CA HIS A 90 -4.04 7.77 -25.27
C HIS A 90 -4.72 6.81 -26.24
N THR A 91 -5.22 7.37 -27.34
CA THR A 91 -5.39 6.67 -28.63
C THR A 91 -4.05 6.43 -29.33
N GLY A 92 -2.93 6.65 -28.63
CA GLY A 92 -1.60 6.36 -29.13
C GLY A 92 -1.41 4.87 -29.33
N THR A 93 -1.47 4.43 -30.59
CA THR A 93 -0.88 3.18 -31.06
C THR A 93 0.56 3.11 -30.60
N GLY A 94 0.82 2.37 -29.51
CA GLY A 94 2.16 2.14 -29.00
C GLY A 94 3.04 1.54 -30.10
N LYS A 95 4.24 2.09 -30.27
CA LYS A 95 5.26 1.57 -31.20
C LYS A 95 5.40 0.05 -31.06
N SER A 96 5.42 -0.64 -32.20
CA SER A 96 5.62 -2.08 -32.38
C SER A 96 6.63 -2.66 -31.38
N GLY A 97 6.12 -3.39 -30.40
CA GLY A 97 6.93 -3.99 -29.34
C GLY A 97 6.10 -4.93 -28.49
N GLY A 98 5.58 -6.00 -29.11
CA GLY A 98 4.89 -7.11 -28.45
C GLY A 98 3.51 -6.79 -27.86
N THR A 99 2.53 -7.64 -28.10
CA THR A 99 1.19 -7.57 -27.51
C THR A 99 1.25 -7.77 -25.99
N LYS A 100 1.49 -6.71 -25.23
CA LYS A 100 1.47 -6.75 -23.76
C LYS A 100 0.04 -6.95 -23.26
N ARG A 101 -0.18 -8.01 -22.46
CA ARG A 101 -1.47 -8.36 -21.85
C ARG A 101 -1.94 -7.30 -20.85
N MET A 102 -3.25 -7.27 -20.60
CA MET A 102 -3.85 -6.42 -19.58
C MET A 102 -3.40 -6.86 -18.19
N HIS A 103 -2.96 -5.92 -17.34
CA HIS A 103 -2.60 -6.21 -15.95
C HIS A 103 -2.77 -5.00 -15.03
N LEU A 104 -2.94 -5.27 -13.73
CA LEU A 104 -2.91 -4.25 -12.68
C LEU A 104 -1.46 -3.98 -12.27
N ARG A 105 -1.06 -2.71 -12.38
CA ARG A 105 0.21 -2.23 -11.83
C ARG A 105 -0.03 -1.67 -10.43
N ARG A 106 0.71 -2.17 -9.44
CA ARG A 106 0.68 -1.64 -8.06
C ARG A 106 1.22 -0.21 -8.01
N GLY A 107 0.70 0.57 -7.05
CA GLY A 107 1.27 1.87 -6.74
C GLY A 107 2.66 1.72 -6.12
N HIS A 108 3.56 2.65 -6.39
CA HIS A 108 4.93 2.63 -5.89
C HIS A 108 5.53 4.04 -5.89
N ILE A 109 6.54 4.25 -5.05
CA ILE A 109 7.33 5.48 -5.05
C ILE A 109 8.28 5.46 -6.24
N ARG A 110 8.34 6.55 -7.00
CA ARG A 110 9.27 6.73 -8.10
C ARG A 110 9.96 8.09 -7.99
N ARG A 111 11.25 8.13 -8.30
CA ARG A 111 11.99 9.38 -8.50
C ARG A 111 11.81 9.88 -9.94
N LYS A 112 11.38 11.13 -10.10
CA LYS A 112 11.26 11.83 -11.40
C LYS A 112 11.84 13.23 -11.28
N ASN A 113 12.77 13.61 -12.16
CA ASN A 113 13.38 14.94 -12.21
C ASN A 113 13.81 15.45 -10.82
N ASN A 114 14.52 14.60 -10.08
CA ASN A 114 14.99 14.85 -8.72
C ASN A 114 13.93 14.89 -7.59
N LYS A 115 12.67 14.60 -7.89
CA LYS A 115 11.58 14.60 -6.90
C LYS A 115 11.02 13.21 -6.66
N LEU A 116 10.55 12.93 -5.44
CA LEU A 116 9.88 11.69 -5.09
C LEU A 116 8.37 11.84 -5.31
N ILE A 117 7.78 10.91 -6.05
CA ILE A 117 6.38 10.92 -6.42
C ILE A 117 5.79 9.54 -6.14
N TRP A 118 4.66 9.50 -5.45
CA TRP A 118 3.86 8.29 -5.30
C TRP A 118 3.01 8.06 -6.55
N ILE A 119 3.30 6.97 -7.27
CA ILE A 119 2.52 6.57 -8.45
C ILE A 119 1.29 5.80 -8.00
N ARG A 120 0.13 6.21 -8.50
CA ARG A 120 -1.14 5.51 -8.27
C ARG A 120 -1.14 4.12 -8.93
N PRO A 121 -1.80 3.14 -8.31
CA PRO A 121 -2.09 1.89 -9.01
C PRO A 121 -2.90 2.19 -10.28
N ALA A 122 -2.62 1.45 -11.35
CA ALA A 122 -3.24 1.70 -12.65
C ALA A 122 -3.44 0.39 -13.42
N MET A 123 -4.53 0.33 -14.18
CA MET A 123 -4.73 -0.71 -15.19
C MET A 123 -3.87 -0.38 -16.41
N ILE A 124 -3.03 -1.34 -16.83
CA ILE A 124 -2.17 -1.21 -18.00
C ILE A 124 -2.78 -2.01 -19.13
N ASN A 125 -2.84 -1.39 -20.33
CA ASN A 125 -3.42 -1.98 -21.53
C ASN A 125 -4.84 -2.51 -21.31
N ALA A 126 -5.72 -1.65 -20.81
CA ALA A 126 -7.13 -1.97 -20.50
C ALA A 126 -7.88 -2.64 -21.67
N ASN A 127 -7.48 -2.36 -22.91
CA ASN A 127 -8.13 -2.89 -24.12
C ASN A 127 -7.23 -3.90 -24.88
N SER A 128 -6.34 -4.63 -24.17
CA SER A 128 -5.44 -5.58 -24.82
C SER A 128 -6.19 -6.73 -25.48
N ARG A 129 -6.00 -6.93 -26.79
CA ARG A 129 -6.50 -8.10 -27.52
C ARG A 129 -5.86 -9.43 -27.08
N ALA A 130 -4.72 -9.37 -26.39
CA ALA A 130 -3.98 -10.54 -25.91
C ALA A 130 -4.54 -11.12 -24.59
N GLY A 131 -5.65 -10.60 -24.09
CA GLY A 131 -6.35 -11.11 -22.91
C GLY A 131 -5.83 -10.58 -21.56
N ILE A 132 -6.40 -11.17 -20.50
CA ILE A 132 -6.14 -10.86 -19.09
C ILE A 132 -5.24 -11.94 -18.52
N VAL A 133 -4.24 -11.57 -17.72
CA VAL A 133 -3.53 -12.54 -16.89
C VAL A 133 -4.25 -12.61 -15.55
N ASP A 134 -5.12 -13.60 -15.41
CA ASP A 134 -5.59 -14.01 -14.09
C ASP A 134 -4.56 -14.97 -13.49
N LYS A 135 -4.16 -14.75 -12.24
CA LYS A 135 -3.17 -15.59 -11.56
C LYS A 135 -3.84 -16.21 -10.34
N ASP A 136 -4.39 -17.39 -10.55
CA ASP A 136 -4.81 -18.25 -9.45
C ASP A 136 -3.59 -19.03 -8.94
N TYR A 137 -3.16 -18.71 -7.72
CA TYR A 137 -2.10 -19.45 -7.06
C TYR A 137 -2.72 -20.60 -6.28
N GLN A 138 -2.49 -21.83 -6.74
CA GLN A 138 -2.77 -23.01 -5.93
C GLN A 138 -1.66 -23.15 -4.87
N ILE A 139 -2.02 -23.03 -3.60
CA ILE A 139 -1.09 -23.26 -2.49
C ILE A 139 -0.96 -24.77 -2.31
N ASN A 140 0.16 -25.33 -2.80
CA ASN A 140 0.50 -26.73 -2.54
C ASN A 140 1.13 -26.83 -1.15
N ILE A 141 0.32 -27.14 -0.14
CA ILE A 141 0.81 -27.50 1.19
C ILE A 141 1.49 -28.87 1.06
N ARG A 142 2.83 -28.90 1.17
CA ARG A 142 3.56 -30.16 1.30
C ARG A 142 3.14 -30.78 2.63
N LYS A 143 2.55 -31.98 2.61
CA LYS A 143 2.36 -32.77 3.83
C LYS A 143 3.74 -33.22 4.26
N GLU A 144 4.13 -32.88 5.49
CA GLU A 144 5.32 -33.47 6.10
C GLU A 144 5.09 -34.97 6.19
N GLU A 145 5.90 -35.73 5.46
CA GLU A 145 5.96 -37.18 5.60
C GLU A 145 6.55 -37.44 6.98
N ASN A 146 5.73 -37.96 7.90
CA ASN A 146 6.19 -38.52 9.15
C ASN A 146 7.19 -39.63 8.81
N LYS A 147 8.49 -39.32 8.96
CA LYS A 147 9.55 -40.31 8.82
C LYS A 147 9.59 -41.16 10.09
N PRO A 148 9.59 -42.51 9.96
CA PRO A 148 9.67 -43.42 11.11
C PRO A 148 10.98 -43.30 11.88
#